data_AF-A0AAE6QL24-F1
#
_entry.id   AF-A0AAE6QL24-F1
#
_cell.length_a   1.000
_cell.length_b   1.000
_cell.length_c   1.000
_cell.angle_alpha   90.00
_cell.angle_beta   90.00
_cell.angle_gamma   90.00
#
_symmetry.space_group_name_H-M   'P 1'
#
loop_
_entity.id
_entity.type
_entity.pdbx_description
1 polymer ?
#
loop_
_entity_poly.entity_id
_entity_poly.type
_entity_poly.pdbx_seq_one_letter_code
_entity_poly.pdbx_strand_id
1 'polypeptide(L)' 'MRTAPTATHETSDRRRFNNPHHAVMRAGADAARSGIPLHACPYRHPAMRASWLKGFAQEQQQSFKF' A
#
# COMPACT_ATOMS: atom_id res chain seq x y z
N MET A 1 4.45 47.56 12.38
CA MET A 1 3.33 46.69 11.93
C MET A 1 3.94 45.46 11.27
N ARG A 2 3.86 44.27 11.88
CA ARG A 2 4.29 42.99 11.27
C ARG A 2 3.07 42.08 11.22
N THR A 3 2.65 41.70 10.03
CA THR A 3 1.62 40.70 9.78
C THR A 3 2.20 39.30 10.01
N ALA A 4 1.58 38.53 10.90
CA ALA A 4 1.92 37.14 11.14
C ALA A 4 1.42 36.27 9.97
N PRO A 5 2.19 35.26 9.52
CA PRO A 5 1.72 34.34 8.50
C PRO A 5 0.65 33.42 9.11
N THR A 6 -0.55 33.46 8.57
CA THR A 6 -1.61 32.48 8.86
C THR A 6 -1.14 31.12 8.37
N ALA A 7 -0.79 30.24 9.31
CA ALA A 7 -0.55 28.84 9.01
C ALA A 7 -1.82 28.27 8.36
N THR A 8 -1.73 27.98 7.06
CA THR A 8 -2.72 27.17 6.35
C THR A 8 -2.77 25.83 7.05
N HIS A 9 -3.80 25.62 7.86
CA HIS A 9 -4.10 24.34 8.46
C HIS A 9 -4.50 23.41 7.32
N GLU A 10 -3.50 22.78 6.70
CA GLU A 10 -3.71 21.66 5.78
C GLU A 10 -4.38 20.57 6.60
N THR A 11 -5.71 20.52 6.55
CA THR A 11 -6.48 19.37 7.01
C THR A 11 -6.14 18.25 6.03
N SER A 12 -5.01 17.59 6.29
CA SER A 12 -4.62 16.36 5.62
C SER A 12 -5.82 15.42 5.72
N ASP A 13 -6.59 15.29 4.64
CA ASP A 13 -7.78 14.45 4.59
C ASP A 13 -7.31 13.00 4.69
N ARG A 14 -7.23 12.54 5.95
CA ARG A 14 -6.72 11.22 6.27
C ARG A 14 -7.64 10.10 5.83
N ARG A 15 -8.87 10.40 5.39
CA ARG A 15 -9.82 9.39 4.90
C ARG A 15 -9.30 8.70 3.64
N ARG A 16 -8.52 9.41 2.81
CA ARG A 16 -7.87 8.85 1.61
C ARG A 16 -6.83 7.78 1.95
N PHE A 17 -6.28 7.78 3.16
CA PHE A 17 -5.34 6.73 3.61
C PHE A 17 -6.06 5.45 4.07
N ASN A 18 -7.37 5.48 4.31
CA ASN A 18 -8.16 4.31 4.67
C ASN A 18 -8.70 3.56 3.44
N ASN A 19 -7.88 3.40 2.40
CA ASN A 19 -8.21 2.52 1.30
C ASN A 19 -7.72 1.10 1.63
N PRO A 20 -8.62 0.14 1.91
CA PRO A 20 -8.22 -1.22 2.27
C PRO A 20 -7.43 -1.89 1.15
N HIS A 21 -7.73 -1.62 -0.12
CA HIS A 21 -6.99 -2.19 -1.25
C HIS A 21 -5.52 -1.74 -1.28
N HIS A 22 -5.24 -0.49 -0.89
CA HIS A 22 -3.88 0.02 -0.84
C HIS A 22 -3.08 -0.57 0.33
N ALA A 23 -3.71 -0.75 1.48
CA ALA A 23 -3.11 -1.47 2.60
C ALA A 23 -2.81 -2.93 2.24
N VAL A 24 -3.75 -3.59 1.58
CA VAL A 24 -3.62 -4.98 1.13
C VAL A 24 -2.55 -5.14 0.04
N MET A 25 -2.42 -4.19 -0.89
CA MET A 25 -1.31 -4.15 -1.85
C MET A 25 0.04 -4.08 -1.15
N ARG A 26 0.20 -3.20 -0.15
CA ARG A 26 1.46 -3.11 0.63
C ARG A 26 1.77 -4.40 1.37
N ALA A 27 0.77 -5.03 1.99
CA ALA A 27 0.96 -6.34 2.62
C ALA A 27 1.40 -7.43 1.62
N GLY A 28 0.95 -7.36 0.36
CA GLY A 28 1.41 -8.24 -0.71
C GLY A 28 2.86 -7.99 -1.11
N ALA A 29 3.23 -6.72 -1.22
CA ALA A 29 4.61 -6.31 -1.45
C ALA A 29 5.56 -6.80 -0.33
N ASP A 30 5.18 -6.59 0.93
CA ASP A 30 5.96 -7.04 2.10
C ASP A 30 6.10 -8.57 2.14
N ALA A 31 5.04 -9.30 1.77
CA ALA A 31 5.08 -10.75 1.67
C ALA A 31 6.07 -11.23 0.59
N ALA A 32 6.11 -10.57 -0.57
CA ALA A 32 7.08 -10.89 -1.62
C ALA A 32 8.52 -10.63 -1.16
N ARG A 33 8.77 -9.49 -0.50
CA ARG A 33 10.08 -9.16 0.08
C ARG A 33 10.52 -10.15 1.16
N SER A 34 9.57 -10.64 1.95
CA SER A 34 9.83 -11.61 3.03
C SER A 34 9.96 -13.05 2.52
N GLY A 35 9.76 -13.30 1.22
CA GLY A 35 9.81 -14.65 0.64
C GLY A 35 8.61 -15.53 1.00
N ILE A 36 7.49 -14.94 1.44
CA ILE A 36 6.27 -15.69 1.74
C ILE A 36 5.68 -16.21 0.42
N PRO A 37 5.29 -17.50 0.32
CA PRO A 37 4.77 -18.03 -0.92
C PRO A 37 3.38 -17.50 -1.26
N LEU A 38 3.08 -17.37 -2.55
CA LEU A 38 1.82 -16.82 -3.09
C LEU A 38 0.56 -17.50 -2.53
N HIS A 39 0.63 -18.82 -2.29
CA HIS A 39 -0.49 -19.62 -1.79
C HIS A 39 -0.84 -19.32 -0.32
N ALA A 40 0.08 -18.69 0.43
CA ALA A 40 -0.15 -18.26 1.81
C ALA A 40 -0.89 -16.91 1.91
N CYS A 41 -1.45 -16.41 0.80
CA CYS A 41 -2.29 -15.21 0.80
C CYS A 41 -3.44 -15.33 1.83
N PRO A 42 -3.54 -14.42 2.81
CA PRO A 42 -4.50 -14.54 3.92
C PRO A 42 -5.93 -14.11 3.53
N TYR A 43 -6.10 -13.48 2.35
CA TYR A 43 -7.38 -12.91 1.94
C TYR A 43 -8.22 -13.92 1.14
N ARG A 44 -9.44 -14.17 1.64
CA ARG A 44 -10.45 -15.00 0.95
C ARG A 44 -11.31 -14.21 -0.05
N HIS A 45 -11.51 -12.91 0.21
CA HIS A 45 -12.32 -12.06 -0.67
C HIS A 45 -11.60 -11.80 -2.01
N PRO A 46 -12.21 -12.10 -3.17
CA PRO A 46 -11.53 -12.02 -4.48
C PRO A 46 -10.89 -10.67 -4.77
N ALA A 47 -11.59 -9.57 -4.47
CA ALA A 47 -11.07 -8.22 -4.74
C ALA A 47 -9.87 -7.85 -3.84
N MET A 48 -9.83 -8.32 -2.59
CA MET A 48 -8.68 -8.09 -1.71
C MET A 48 -7.51 -8.98 -2.11
N ARG A 49 -7.79 -10.24 -2.44
CA ARG A 49 -6.77 -11.17 -2.96
C ARG A 49 -6.12 -10.62 -4.22
N ALA A 50 -6.89 -10.08 -5.16
CA ALA A 50 -6.35 -9.42 -6.35
C ALA A 50 -5.45 -8.24 -6.01
N SER A 51 -5.84 -7.38 -5.07
CA SER A 51 -4.98 -6.28 -4.60
C SER A 51 -3.69 -6.80 -3.97
N TRP A 52 -3.76 -7.84 -3.15
CA TRP A 52 -2.58 -8.43 -2.52
C TRP A 52 -1.62 -9.01 -3.57
N LEU A 53 -2.15 -9.80 -4.50
CA LEU A 53 -1.38 -10.40 -5.60
C LEU A 53 -0.72 -9.34 -6.49
N LYS A 54 -1.38 -8.20 -6.71
CA LYS A 54 -0.82 -7.09 -7.48
C LYS A 54 0.43 -6.52 -6.80
N GLY A 55 0.38 -6.27 -5.49
CA GLY A 55 1.55 -5.79 -4.75
C GLY A 55 2.68 -6.82 -4.69
N PHE A 56 2.32 -8.09 -4.50
CA PHE A 56 3.26 -9.21 -4.50
C PHE A 56 4.01 -9.34 -5.84
N ALA A 57 3.28 -9.30 -6.95
CA ALA A 57 3.87 -9.36 -8.29
C ALA A 57 4.75 -8.14 -8.59
N GLN A 58 4.35 -6.95 -8.13
CA GLN A 58 5.11 -5.72 -8.33
C GLN A 58 6.49 -5.78 -7.67
N GLU A 59 6.58 -6.20 -6.40
CA GLU A 59 7.89 -6.34 -5.74
C GLU A 59 8.75 -7.45 -6.35
N GLN A 60 8.14 -8.58 -6.73
CA GLN A 60 8.89 -9.63 -7.44
C GLN A 60 9.49 -9.09 -8.74
N GLN A 61 8.73 -8.36 -9.55
CA GLN A 61 9.22 -7.73 -10.79
C GLN A 61 10.34 -6.71 -10.53
N GLN A 62 10.26 -5.95 -9.43
CA GLN A 62 11.33 -5.02 -9.04
C GLN A 62 12.60 -5.74 -8.61
N SER A 63 12.48 -6.92 -7.98
CA SER A 63 13.61 -7.77 -7.63
C SER A 63 14.32 -8.39 -8.85
N PHE A 64 13.66 -8.44 -10.02
CA PHE A 64 14.23 -8.97 -11.27
C PHE A 64 14.98 -7.93 -12.11
N LYS A 65 15.31 -6.75 -11.56
CA LYS A 65 16.14 -5.78 -12.29
C LYS A 65 17.60 -6.22 -12.31
N PHE A 66 18.06 -6.62 -13.50
CA PHE A 66 19.47 -6.90 -13.85
C PHE A 66 20.31 -5.63 -13.86
#